data_AF-A0AAD0SH44-F1
#
_entry.id   AF-A0AAD0SH44-F1
#
_cell.length_a   1.000
_cell.length_b   1.000
_cell.length_c   1.000
_cell.angle_alpha   90.00
_cell.angle_beta   90.00
_cell.angle_gamma   90.00
#
_symmetry.space_group_name_H-M   'P 1'
#
loop_
_entity.id
_entity.type
_entity.pdbx_description
1 polymer ?
#
loop_
_entity_poly.entity_id
_entity_poly.type
_entity_poly.pdbx_seq_one_letter_code
_entity_poly.pdbx_strand_id
1 'polypeptide(L)'
;MKADKQYAERDAMTLDEEGGYYYRHVLAMTRESLDSKSEIAAELGWRDMQNDKLREAMDSMLNDLNAYIRREQTEREKNAKLLARIEEL
;
A
#
# COMPACT_ATOMS: atom_id res chain seq x y z
N MET A 1 21.69 10.72 3.88
CA MET A 1 20.93 9.55 4.36
C MET A 1 21.57 8.31 3.76
N LYS A 2 21.98 7.31 4.55
CA LYS A 2 22.32 6.00 4.00
C LYS A 2 21.01 5.39 3.51
N ALA A 3 20.96 5.00 2.24
CA ALA A 3 19.81 4.28 1.72
C ALA A 3 19.57 3.04 2.59
N ASP A 4 18.36 2.87 3.09
CA ASP A 4 17.97 1.63 3.75
C ASP A 4 18.18 0.50 2.77
N LYS A 5 19.05 -0.45 3.14
CA LYS A 5 19.27 -1.63 2.30
C LYS A 5 18.00 -2.47 2.33
N GLN A 6 17.42 -2.72 1.16
CA GLN A 6 16.24 -3.56 0.99
C GLN A 6 16.40 -4.95 1.63
N TYR A 7 17.62 -5.50 1.59
CA TYR A 7 17.96 -6.81 2.17
C TYR A 7 18.99 -6.71 3.30
N ALA A 8 18.93 -5.66 4.14
CA ALA A 8 19.68 -5.66 5.40
C ALA A 8 19.15 -6.74 6.34
N GLU A 9 20.03 -7.21 7.23
CA GLU A 9 19.64 -8.13 8.30
C GLU A 9 18.48 -7.56 9.14
N ARG A 10 17.56 -8.43 9.52
CA ARG A 10 16.36 -8.13 10.31
C ARG A 10 16.26 -9.14 11.44
N ASP A 11 15.80 -8.69 12.60
CA ASP A 11 15.58 -9.56 13.74
C ASP A 11 14.33 -10.42 13.52
N ALA A 12 14.52 -11.74 13.54
CA ALA A 12 13.45 -12.69 13.29
C ALA A 12 12.38 -12.69 14.39
N MET A 13 12.79 -12.47 15.65
CA MET A 13 11.85 -12.44 16.79
C MET A 13 10.89 -11.26 16.66
N THR A 14 11.40 -10.07 16.38
CA THR A 14 10.60 -8.85 16.15
C THR A 14 9.60 -9.06 15.01
N LEU A 15 10.02 -9.66 13.89
CA LEU A 15 9.12 -9.97 12.77
C LEU A 15 8.00 -10.95 13.15
N ASP A 16 8.25 -11.87 14.06
CA ASP A 16 7.22 -12.79 14.55
C ASP A 16 6.30 -12.15 15.60
N GLU A 17 6.81 -11.25 16.43
CA GLU A 17 5.99 -10.45 17.35
C GLU A 17 5.03 -9.51 16.59
N GLU A 18 5.47 -8.92 15.48
CA GLU A 18 4.66 -8.00 14.66
C GLU A 18 3.58 -8.71 13.82
N GLY A 19 3.57 -10.04 13.78
CA GLY A 19 2.53 -10.80 13.08
C GLY A 19 2.95 -12.14 12.52
N GLY A 20 3.97 -12.79 13.08
CA GLY A 20 4.44 -14.10 12.62
C GLY A 20 5.04 -14.05 11.21
N TYR A 21 5.67 -12.94 10.81
CA TYR A 21 6.14 -12.79 9.42
C TYR A 21 7.28 -13.76 9.11
N TYR A 22 8.23 -13.95 10.01
CA TYR A 22 9.35 -14.85 9.79
C TYR A 22 8.90 -16.31 9.77
N TYR A 23 8.21 -16.77 10.82
CA TYR A 23 7.73 -18.13 10.96
C TYR A 23 6.80 -18.55 9.80
N ARG A 24 5.87 -17.69 9.37
CA ARG A 24 4.99 -18.00 8.23
C ARG A 24 5.76 -18.23 6.94
N HIS A 25 6.83 -17.47 6.70
CA HIS A 25 7.68 -17.67 5.52
C HIS A 25 8.46 -18.97 5.63
N VAL A 26 9.09 -19.25 6.79
CA VAL A 26 9.81 -20.51 7.01
C VAL A 26 8.89 -21.71 6.79
N LEU A 27 7.68 -21.67 7.35
CA LEU A 27 6.68 -22.73 7.19
C LEU A 27 6.28 -22.91 5.72
N ALA A 28 6.02 -21.81 5.00
CA ALA A 28 5.66 -21.85 3.58
C ALA A 28 6.80 -22.42 2.71
N MET A 29 8.02 -21.88 2.86
CA MET A 29 9.21 -22.36 2.13
C MET A 29 9.48 -23.84 2.39
N THR A 30 9.32 -24.30 3.64
CA THR A 30 9.48 -25.71 4.00
C THR A 30 8.41 -26.59 3.35
N ARG A 31 7.15 -26.15 3.40
CA ARG A 31 6.01 -26.89 2.84
C ARG A 31 6.05 -26.97 1.32
N GLU A 32 6.59 -25.95 0.67
CA GLU A 32 6.68 -25.83 -0.79
C GLU A 32 8.05 -26.24 -1.35
N SER A 33 8.96 -26.67 -0.48
CA SER A 33 10.32 -27.10 -0.83
C SER A 33 11.11 -26.04 -1.61
N LEU A 34 11.00 -24.77 -1.19
CA LEU A 34 11.75 -23.64 -1.74
C LEU A 34 13.14 -23.60 -1.10
N ASP A 35 14.01 -24.51 -1.52
CA ASP A 35 15.30 -24.76 -0.86
C ASP A 35 16.50 -24.13 -1.59
N SER A 36 16.31 -23.64 -2.82
CA SER A 36 17.35 -22.97 -3.59
C SER A 36 17.24 -21.45 -3.59
N LYS A 37 18.38 -20.77 -3.75
CA LYS A 37 18.42 -19.30 -3.90
C LYS A 37 17.59 -18.81 -5.09
N SER A 38 17.55 -19.58 -6.18
CA SER A 38 16.77 -19.25 -7.37
C SER A 38 15.27 -19.31 -7.11
N GLU A 39 14.79 -20.31 -6.39
CA GLU A 39 13.37 -20.45 -6.03
C GLU A 39 12.93 -19.35 -5.06
N ILE A 40 13.73 -19.10 -4.01
CA ILE A 40 13.46 -18.01 -3.06
C ILE A 40 13.47 -16.66 -3.78
N ALA A 41 14.42 -16.41 -4.68
CA ALA A 41 14.46 -15.16 -5.45
C ALA A 41 13.25 -15.01 -6.39
N ALA A 42 12.78 -16.09 -7.01
CA ALA A 42 11.58 -16.06 -7.85
C ALA A 42 10.32 -15.73 -7.05
N GLU A 43 10.16 -16.33 -5.86
CA GLU A 43 9.04 -16.05 -4.96
C GLU A 43 9.08 -14.61 -4.43
N LEU A 44 10.26 -14.13 -4.00
CA LEU A 44 10.43 -12.74 -3.57
C LEU A 44 10.13 -11.75 -4.71
N GLY A 45 10.62 -12.02 -5.92
CA GLY A 45 10.33 -11.18 -7.09
C GLY A 45 8.85 -11.18 -7.46
N TRP A 46 8.17 -12.31 -7.33
CA TRP A 46 6.72 -12.39 -7.52
C TRP A 46 5.97 -11.55 -6.48
N ARG A 47 6.36 -11.64 -5.20
CA ARG A 47 5.79 -10.82 -4.11
C ARG A 47 6.00 -9.33 -4.33
N ASP A 48 7.21 -8.94 -4.74
CA ASP A 48 7.51 -7.54 -5.07
C ASP A 48 6.60 -7.03 -6.20
N MET A 49 6.41 -7.81 -7.26
CA MET A 49 5.48 -7.48 -8.34
C MET A 49 4.03 -7.35 -7.84
N GLN A 50 3.56 -8.21 -6.92
CA GLN A 50 2.21 -8.07 -6.35
C GLN A 50 2.09 -6.82 -5.48
N ASN A 51 3.11 -6.51 -4.67
CA ASN A 51 3.14 -5.31 -3.85
C ASN A 51 3.09 -4.04 -4.71
N ASP A 52 3.80 -4.01 -5.83
CA ASP A 52 3.78 -2.87 -6.75
C ASP A 52 2.39 -2.68 -7.38
N LYS A 53 1.75 -3.76 -7.83
CA LYS A 53 0.36 -3.72 -8.33
C LYS A 53 -0.63 -3.19 -7.28
N LEU A 54 -0.48 -3.62 -6.03
CA LEU A 54 -1.35 -3.16 -4.94
C LEU A 54 -1.12 -1.68 -4.62
N ARG A 55 0.15 -1.21 -4.65
CA ARG A 55 0.48 0.20 -4.48
C ARG A 55 -0.11 1.05 -5.60
N GLU A 56 0.05 0.63 -6.86
CA GLU A 56 -0.54 1.31 -8.01
C GLU A 56 -2.08 1.40 -7.91
N ALA A 57 -2.74 0.32 -7.50
CA ALA A 57 -4.19 0.31 -7.29
C ALA A 57 -4.61 1.26 -6.16
N MET A 58 -3.86 1.28 -5.05
CA MET A 58 -4.11 2.18 -3.93
C MET A 58 -3.94 3.65 -4.36
N ASP A 59 -2.87 3.97 -5.09
CA ASP A 59 -2.62 5.32 -5.60
C ASP A 59 -3.71 5.77 -6.57
N SER A 60 -4.18 4.88 -7.46
CA SER A 60 -5.32 5.16 -8.33
C SER A 60 -6.58 5.50 -7.53
N MET A 61 -6.90 4.68 -6.52
CA MET A 61 -8.09 4.89 -5.69
C MET A 61 -8.01 6.19 -4.88
N LEU A 62 -6.84 6.53 -4.36
CA LEU A 62 -6.60 7.80 -3.66
C LEU A 62 -6.77 8.99 -4.60
N ASN A 63 -6.29 8.90 -5.84
CA ASN A 63 -6.47 9.94 -6.84
C ASN A 63 -7.94 10.16 -7.20
N ASP A 64 -8.70 9.08 -7.39
CA ASP A 64 -10.14 9.13 -7.66
C ASP A 64 -10.91 9.76 -6.49
N LEU A 65 -10.59 9.36 -5.27
CA LEU A 65 -11.19 9.93 -4.06
C LEU A 65 -10.89 11.43 -3.95
N ASN A 66 -9.64 11.84 -4.20
CA ASN A 66 -9.26 13.26 -4.20
C ASN A 66 -9.99 14.06 -5.28
N ALA A 67 -10.17 13.49 -6.47
CA ALA A 67 -10.93 14.12 -7.55
C ALA A 67 -12.41 14.29 -7.17
N TYR A 68 -13.00 13.28 -6.53
CA TYR A 68 -14.36 13.34 -6.01
C TYR A 68 -14.51 14.45 -4.95
N ILE A 69 -13.62 14.50 -3.95
CA ILE A 69 -13.66 15.51 -2.88
C ILE A 69 -13.58 16.92 -3.46
N ARG A 70 -12.68 17.16 -4.43
CA ARG A 70 -12.56 18.48 -5.08
C ARG A 70 -13.83 18.91 -5.82
N ARG A 71 -14.49 17.97 -6.51
CA ARG A 71 -15.77 18.23 -7.19
C ARG A 71 -16.85 18.59 -6.17
N GLU A 72 -16.95 17.81 -5.10
CA GLU A 72 -17.93 18.06 -4.04
C GLU A 72 -17.71 19.42 -3.36
N GLN A 73 -16.46 19.78 -3.07
CA GLN A 73 -16.11 21.10 -2.53
C GLN A 73 -16.53 22.23 -3.47
N THR A 74 -16.25 22.09 -4.77
CA THR A 74 -16.63 23.07 -5.78
C THR A 74 -18.15 23.27 -5.84
N GLU A 75 -18.93 22.18 -5.79
CA GLU A 75 -20.39 22.27 -5.78
C GLU A 75 -20.93 22.88 -4.48
N ARG A 76 -20.35 22.53 -3.33
CA ARG A 76 -20.71 23.16 -2.05
C ARG A 76 -20.45 24.67 -2.07
N GLU A 77 -19.33 25.12 -2.63
CA GLU A 77 -19.02 26.55 -2.78
C GLU A 77 -20.03 27.27 -3.70
N LYS A 78 -20.41 26.66 -4.83
CA LYS A 78 -21.45 27.21 -5.71
C LYS A 78 -22.78 27.34 -4.98
N ASN A 79 -23.19 26.29 -4.26
CA ASN A 79 -24.43 26.27 -3.51
C ASN A 79 -24.44 27.33 -2.40
N ALA A 80 -23.33 27.50 -1.68
CA ALA A 80 -23.18 28.53 -0.67
C ALA A 80 -23.34 29.95 -1.26
N LYS A 81 -22.74 30.22 -2.43
CA LYS A 81 -22.90 31.49 -3.14
C LYS A 81 -24.34 31.75 -3.60
N LEU A 82 -25.02 30.72 -4.08
CA LEU A 82 -26.43 30.82 -4.48
C LEU A 82 -27.33 31.14 -3.30
N LEU A 83 -27.12 30.48 -2.15
CA LEU A 83 -27.87 30.75 -0.92
C LEU A 83 -27.66 32.19 -0.45
N ALA A 84 -26.41 32.67 -0.39
CA ALA A 84 -26.13 34.05 0.00
C ALA A 84 -26.84 35.07 -0.90
N ARG A 85 -26.90 34.81 -2.22
CA ARG A 85 -27.59 35.69 -3.16
C ARG A 85 -29.12 35.67 -3.00
N ILE A 86 -29.69 34.56 -2.56
CA ILE A 86 -31.13 34.47 -2.26
C ILE A 86 -31.45 35.28 -0.99
N GLU A 87 -30.58 35.25 0.01
CA GLU A 87 -30.77 35.99 1.27
C GLU A 87 -30.67 37.52 1.10
N GLU A 88 -30.04 38.00 0.03
CA GLU A 88 -29.94 39.42 -0.32
C GLU A 88 -31.15 39.98 -1.12
N LEU A 89 -32.10 39.11 -1.52
CA LEU A 89 -33.32 39.47 -2.26
C LEU A 89 -34.52 39.68 -1.33
#